data_AF-A0A7Y9IED9-F1
#
_entry.id   AF-A0A7Y9IED9-F1
#
_cell.length_a   1.000
_cell.length_b   1.000
_cell.length_c   1.000
_cell.angle_alpha   90.00
_cell.angle_beta   90.00
_cell.angle_gamma   90.00
#
_symmetry.space_group_name_H-M   'P 1'
#
loop_
_entity.id
_entity.type
_entity.pdbx_description
1 polymer ?
#
loop_
_entity_poly.entity_id
_entity_poly.type
_entity_poly.pdbx_seq_one_letter_code
_entity_poly.pdbx_strand_id
1 'polypeptide(L)'
;MASSDLQSIIDDLSGLLARTPALTQDWAAVARWCEHKIDVLSARSGEPGLGPILAALEQAAVALHQAIGDHSSGHPGLAEVHRVGTWWIAETQATGIPQTGAPPAHWSPGGSGSTEGPSGTAGPAGPAVQPGPPAPQFRLSRVVTRPGGFSAPSGGYLTAEDLVTSFDPAKDANLPQVTHEDATKYLDAHRADRPWLDFTANPHPDLDHPDVLRALVAIDQGGGHALSRHEGFAASGDRLSLRVAALEDPAQTDPAKRRAGVDAFKAGRLSHVCQTRATAITDPIAFLTAYIHATKHPDVRAILDSGVVRGTRPWVVLPVLDLLGANGHRFCAGVQLESDNGDLKLARARRVRWIKSGRPAGDSTQPEPTTSRIPDFSGADVVIALGVGAKGKAEIRTLYVDL
;
A
#
# COMPACT_ATOMS: atom_id res chain seq x y z
N MET A 1 -18.39 24.51 2.93
CA MET A 1 -17.73 23.84 1.80
C MET A 1 -18.26 22.42 1.74
N ALA A 2 -19.13 22.10 0.76
CA ALA A 2 -19.67 20.76 0.43
C ALA A 2 -20.82 20.89 -0.61
N SER A 3 -20.59 21.56 -1.75
CA SER A 3 -21.65 21.75 -2.78
C SER A 3 -21.11 21.61 -4.21
N SER A 4 -19.89 22.08 -4.49
CA SER A 4 -19.26 21.95 -5.82
C SER A 4 -19.05 20.50 -6.27
N ASP A 5 -18.60 19.64 -5.35
CA ASP A 5 -18.19 18.28 -5.72
C ASP A 5 -19.41 17.36 -5.87
N LEU A 6 -20.44 17.58 -5.05
CA LEU A 6 -21.73 16.89 -5.19
C LEU A 6 -22.42 17.33 -6.49
N GLN A 7 -22.37 18.63 -6.81
CA GLN A 7 -22.88 19.16 -8.07
C GLN A 7 -22.09 18.61 -9.26
N SER A 8 -20.77 18.50 -9.17
CA SER A 8 -19.95 17.86 -10.21
C SER A 8 -20.32 16.38 -10.40
N ILE A 9 -20.64 15.65 -9.33
CA ILE A 9 -21.11 14.26 -9.44
C ILE A 9 -22.51 14.20 -10.08
N ILE A 10 -23.40 15.13 -9.75
CA ILE A 10 -24.74 15.25 -10.35
C ILE A 10 -24.64 15.61 -11.83
N ASP A 11 -23.74 16.51 -12.20
CA ASP A 11 -23.51 16.95 -13.57
C ASP A 11 -22.88 15.83 -14.41
N ASP A 12 -21.92 15.09 -13.82
CA ASP A 12 -21.33 13.89 -14.43
C ASP A 12 -22.39 12.81 -14.67
N LEU A 13 -23.25 12.54 -13.68
CA LEU A 13 -24.35 11.57 -13.78
C LEU A 13 -25.37 11.98 -14.83
N SER A 14 -25.78 13.25 -14.82
CA SER A 14 -26.76 13.79 -15.77
C SER A 14 -26.20 13.78 -17.19
N GLY A 15 -24.91 14.10 -17.36
CA GLY A 15 -24.20 14.02 -18.63
C GLY A 15 -24.06 12.58 -19.14
N LEU A 16 -23.82 11.61 -18.25
CA LEU A 16 -23.76 10.20 -18.59
C LEU A 16 -25.14 9.65 -18.97
N LEU A 17 -26.18 9.99 -18.20
CA LEU A 17 -27.57 9.62 -18.46
C LEU A 17 -28.09 10.19 -19.78
N ALA A 18 -27.75 11.44 -20.11
CA ALA A 18 -28.09 12.06 -21.38
C ALA A 18 -27.40 11.39 -22.59
N ARG A 19 -26.26 10.74 -22.37
CA ARG A 19 -25.47 10.03 -23.39
C ARG A 19 -25.78 8.53 -23.46
N THR A 20 -26.62 8.01 -22.58
CA THR A 20 -26.98 6.57 -22.47
C THR A 20 -27.39 5.91 -23.79
N PRO A 21 -28.13 6.56 -24.72
CA PRO A 21 -28.43 5.95 -26.01
C PRO A 21 -27.18 5.69 -26.88
N ALA A 22 -26.12 6.49 -26.71
CA ALA A 22 -24.85 6.38 -27.44
C ALA A 22 -23.77 5.58 -26.68
N LEU A 23 -23.88 5.43 -25.36
CA LEU A 23 -22.94 4.67 -24.51
C LEU A 23 -23.13 3.14 -24.56
N THR A 24 -24.06 2.66 -25.39
CA THR A 24 -24.28 1.22 -25.64
C THR A 24 -23.06 0.50 -26.24
N GLN A 25 -21.98 1.21 -26.58
CA GLN A 25 -20.75 0.67 -27.15
C GLN A 25 -19.57 0.51 -26.16
N ASP A 26 -19.64 1.03 -24.92
CA ASP A 26 -18.56 0.84 -23.93
C ASP A 26 -19.09 0.71 -22.49
N TRP A 27 -19.79 -0.40 -22.24
CA TRP A 27 -20.31 -0.77 -20.91
C TRP A 27 -19.23 -0.86 -19.84
N ALA A 28 -18.02 -1.23 -20.23
CA ALA A 28 -16.89 -1.31 -19.33
C ALA A 28 -16.48 0.09 -18.84
N ALA A 29 -16.59 1.14 -19.66
CA ALA A 29 -16.36 2.51 -19.21
C ALA A 29 -17.39 2.99 -18.17
N VAL A 30 -18.65 2.59 -18.33
CA VAL A 30 -19.72 2.94 -17.39
C VAL A 30 -19.52 2.21 -16.05
N ALA A 31 -19.19 0.91 -16.07
CA ALA A 31 -18.88 0.15 -14.87
C ALA A 31 -17.67 0.76 -14.11
N ARG A 32 -16.60 1.13 -14.83
CA ARG A 32 -15.42 1.80 -14.25
C ARG A 32 -15.74 3.16 -13.65
N TRP A 33 -16.63 3.93 -14.28
CA TRP A 33 -17.08 5.21 -13.73
C TRP A 33 -17.84 4.99 -12.41
N CYS A 34 -18.74 3.99 -12.36
CA CYS A 34 -19.45 3.63 -11.14
C CYS A 34 -18.47 3.22 -10.02
N GLU A 35 -17.51 2.34 -10.29
CA GLU A 35 -16.48 1.93 -9.33
C GLU A 35 -15.66 3.12 -8.80
N HIS A 36 -15.20 3.99 -9.69
CA HIS A 36 -14.45 5.17 -9.29
C HIS A 36 -15.27 6.10 -8.37
N LYS A 37 -16.57 6.28 -8.66
CA LYS A 37 -17.43 7.12 -7.82
C LYS A 37 -17.81 6.45 -6.51
N ILE A 38 -17.97 5.12 -6.48
CA ILE A 38 -18.08 4.34 -5.23
C ILE A 38 -16.84 4.62 -4.38
N ASP A 39 -15.64 4.49 -4.94
CA ASP A 39 -14.40 4.73 -4.22
C ASP A 39 -14.31 6.15 -3.62
N VAL A 40 -14.66 7.17 -4.40
CA VAL A 40 -14.67 8.57 -3.95
C VAL A 40 -15.68 8.80 -2.83
N LEU A 41 -16.86 8.18 -2.90
CA LEU A 41 -17.92 8.34 -1.91
C LEU A 41 -17.68 7.47 -0.66
N SER A 42 -17.05 6.31 -0.80
CA SER A 42 -16.73 5.40 0.31
C SER A 42 -15.69 5.99 1.23
N ALA A 43 -14.75 6.79 0.70
CA ALA A 43 -13.83 7.60 1.49
C ALA A 43 -14.55 8.63 2.40
N ARG A 44 -15.84 8.87 2.17
CA ARG A 44 -16.67 9.85 2.87
C ARG A 44 -17.87 9.20 3.58
N SER A 45 -17.86 7.88 3.80
CA SER A 45 -19.00 7.12 4.31
C SER A 45 -19.53 7.53 5.71
N GLY A 46 -18.83 8.43 6.41
CA GLY A 46 -19.28 9.05 7.66
C GLY A 46 -20.21 10.25 7.46
N GLU A 47 -20.41 10.73 6.23
CA GLU A 47 -21.29 11.87 5.96
C GLU A 47 -22.77 11.44 5.90
N PRO A 48 -23.68 12.13 6.62
CA PRO A 48 -25.10 11.82 6.62
C PRO A 48 -25.67 11.85 5.21
N GLY A 49 -26.38 10.79 4.84
CA GLY A 49 -27.06 10.69 3.55
C GLY A 49 -26.26 9.98 2.46
N LEU A 50 -24.94 9.76 2.59
CA LEU A 50 -24.12 9.05 1.58
C LEU A 50 -24.32 7.52 1.55
N GLY A 51 -24.83 6.93 2.63
CA GLY A 51 -25.03 5.48 2.73
C GLY A 51 -25.96 4.88 1.64
N PRO A 52 -27.18 5.42 1.45
CA PRO A 52 -28.08 4.96 0.38
C PRO A 52 -27.51 5.14 -1.04
N ILE A 53 -26.64 6.13 -1.21
CA ILE A 53 -26.00 6.51 -2.47
C ILE A 53 -24.96 5.48 -2.88
N LEU A 54 -24.09 5.15 -1.93
CA LEU A 54 -23.09 4.11 -2.08
C LEU A 54 -23.75 2.77 -2.39
N ALA A 55 -24.78 2.40 -1.64
CA ALA A 55 -25.52 1.17 -1.87
C ALA A 55 -26.13 1.10 -3.28
N ALA A 56 -26.66 2.22 -3.79
CA ALA A 56 -27.25 2.28 -5.12
C ALA A 56 -26.19 2.22 -6.24
N LEU A 57 -25.04 2.88 -6.07
CA LEU A 57 -23.92 2.80 -7.02
C LEU A 57 -23.29 1.41 -7.03
N GLU A 58 -23.12 0.78 -5.87
CA GLU A 58 -22.63 -0.60 -5.73
C GLU A 58 -23.57 -1.58 -6.46
N GLN A 59 -24.88 -1.46 -6.28
CA GLN A 59 -25.87 -2.26 -7.00
C GLN A 59 -25.80 -2.03 -8.51
N ALA A 60 -25.63 -0.77 -8.96
CA ALA A 60 -25.48 -0.44 -10.37
C ALA A 60 -24.19 -1.03 -10.97
N ALA A 61 -23.06 -0.95 -10.27
CA ALA A 61 -21.79 -1.53 -10.70
C ALA A 61 -21.89 -3.07 -10.82
N VAL A 62 -22.52 -3.74 -9.85
CA VAL A 62 -22.75 -5.20 -9.89
C VAL A 62 -23.64 -5.58 -11.06
N ALA A 63 -24.76 -4.87 -11.28
CA ALA A 63 -25.65 -5.14 -12.39
C ALA A 63 -24.98 -4.91 -13.76
N LEU A 64 -24.11 -3.91 -13.87
CA LEU A 64 -23.33 -3.64 -15.08
C LEU A 64 -22.30 -4.75 -15.35
N HIS A 65 -21.60 -5.23 -14.32
CA HIS A 65 -20.65 -6.33 -14.46
C HIS A 65 -21.33 -7.64 -14.87
N GLN A 66 -22.50 -7.94 -14.30
CA GLN A 66 -23.32 -9.08 -14.70
C GLN A 66 -23.76 -8.96 -16.16
N ALA A 67 -24.24 -7.78 -16.57
CA ALA A 67 -24.66 -7.52 -17.95
C ALA A 67 -23.51 -7.58 -18.97
N ILE A 68 -22.29 -7.20 -18.58
CA ILE A 68 -21.08 -7.33 -19.41
C ILE A 68 -20.71 -8.81 -19.61
N GLY A 69 -20.81 -9.62 -18.54
CA GLY A 69 -20.48 -11.04 -18.56
C GLY A 69 -21.44 -11.91 -19.37
N ASP A 70 -22.73 -11.56 -19.41
CA ASP A 70 -23.75 -12.46 -19.96
C ASP A 70 -23.91 -12.43 -21.49
N HIS A 71 -23.37 -11.43 -22.21
CA HIS A 71 -23.38 -11.31 -23.69
C HIS A 71 -24.73 -11.61 -24.42
N SER A 72 -25.86 -11.68 -23.70
CA SER A 72 -27.16 -12.00 -24.28
C SER A 72 -27.95 -10.71 -24.54
N SER A 73 -28.33 -10.54 -25.80
CA SER A 73 -29.12 -9.44 -26.33
C SER A 73 -30.46 -9.28 -25.61
N GLY A 74 -30.55 -8.31 -24.70
CA GLY A 74 -31.77 -7.93 -23.97
C GLY A 74 -31.38 -7.41 -22.59
N HIS A 75 -31.32 -6.08 -22.42
CA HIS A 75 -30.55 -5.46 -21.32
C HIS A 75 -31.43 -4.90 -20.18
N PRO A 76 -31.74 -5.68 -19.12
CA PRO A 76 -32.41 -5.20 -17.91
C PRO A 76 -31.56 -4.21 -17.08
N GLY A 77 -30.22 -4.25 -17.19
CA GLY A 77 -29.33 -3.35 -16.44
C GLY A 77 -29.48 -1.87 -16.79
N LEU A 78 -29.90 -1.55 -18.02
CA LEU A 78 -30.17 -0.17 -18.47
C LEU A 78 -31.36 0.46 -17.73
N ALA A 79 -32.41 -0.33 -17.52
CA ALA A 79 -33.59 0.13 -16.79
C ALA A 79 -33.23 0.45 -15.35
N GLU A 80 -32.33 -0.33 -14.73
CA GLU A 80 -31.92 -0.14 -13.35
C GLU A 80 -30.97 1.05 -13.17
N VAL A 81 -29.95 1.20 -14.02
CA VAL A 81 -29.05 2.37 -14.01
C VAL A 81 -29.84 3.66 -14.28
N HIS A 82 -30.75 3.64 -15.26
CA HIS A 82 -31.63 4.78 -15.54
C HIS A 82 -32.59 5.06 -14.38
N ARG A 83 -33.18 4.03 -13.76
CA ARG A 83 -34.08 4.17 -12.59
C ARG A 83 -33.36 4.77 -11.39
N VAL A 84 -32.17 4.27 -11.06
CA VAL A 84 -31.34 4.77 -9.97
C VAL A 84 -30.89 6.22 -10.23
N GLY A 85 -30.41 6.50 -11.45
CA GLY A 85 -30.01 7.86 -11.84
C GLY A 85 -31.16 8.86 -11.86
N THR A 86 -32.36 8.44 -12.30
CA THR A 86 -33.55 9.32 -12.31
C THR A 86 -34.11 9.54 -10.91
N TRP A 87 -34.15 8.49 -10.08
CA TRP A 87 -34.54 8.61 -8.67
C TRP A 87 -33.61 9.56 -7.92
N TRP A 88 -32.29 9.46 -8.15
CA TRP A 88 -31.28 10.33 -7.59
C TRP A 88 -31.53 11.82 -7.88
N ILE A 89 -31.72 12.15 -9.17
CA ILE A 89 -31.95 13.53 -9.62
C ILE A 89 -33.23 14.09 -8.97
N ALA A 90 -34.28 13.28 -8.87
CA ALA A 90 -35.53 13.68 -8.24
C ALA A 90 -35.36 13.93 -6.72
N GLU A 91 -34.63 13.07 -6.01
CA GLU A 91 -34.41 13.19 -4.56
C GLU A 91 -33.51 14.39 -4.20
N THR A 92 -32.48 14.67 -5.01
CA THR A 92 -31.62 15.86 -4.83
C THR A 92 -32.36 17.16 -5.13
N GLN A 93 -33.30 17.16 -6.08
CA GLN A 93 -34.18 18.30 -6.35
C GLN A 93 -35.24 18.49 -5.25
N ALA A 94 -35.77 17.41 -4.68
CA ALA A 94 -36.79 17.45 -3.64
C ALA A 94 -36.26 17.87 -2.25
N THR A 95 -34.99 17.58 -1.95
CA THR A 95 -34.36 17.89 -0.64
C THR A 95 -33.89 19.34 -0.48
N GLY A 96 -34.02 20.18 -1.52
CA GLY A 96 -33.91 21.64 -1.37
C GLY A 96 -32.53 22.17 -0.94
N ILE A 97 -31.44 21.54 -1.38
CA ILE A 97 -30.08 22.02 -1.10
C ILE A 97 -29.90 23.41 -1.74
N PRO A 98 -29.68 24.50 -0.97
CA PRO A 98 -29.70 25.84 -1.51
C PRO A 98 -28.46 26.14 -2.36
N GLN A 99 -28.68 26.56 -3.60
CA GLN A 99 -27.67 27.27 -4.39
C GLN A 99 -27.70 28.75 -4.01
N THR A 100 -26.80 29.23 -3.15
CA THR A 100 -26.27 30.61 -3.09
C THR A 100 -25.39 30.81 -1.85
N GLY A 101 -24.31 31.56 -2.01
CA GLY A 101 -23.30 31.81 -0.96
C GLY A 101 -23.40 33.17 -0.28
N ALA A 102 -22.98 33.20 0.98
CA ALA A 102 -22.19 34.24 1.66
C ALA A 102 -21.99 33.81 3.13
N PRO A 103 -20.83 34.07 3.78
CA PRO A 103 -20.56 33.58 5.13
C PRO A 103 -21.04 34.58 6.20
N PRO A 104 -21.40 34.13 7.42
CA PRO A 104 -21.33 34.97 8.59
C PRO A 104 -20.10 34.64 9.43
N ALA A 105 -19.55 35.72 9.98
CA ALA A 105 -18.42 35.77 10.87
C ALA A 105 -18.81 35.47 12.34
N HIS A 106 -17.77 35.39 13.18
CA HIS A 106 -17.71 35.56 14.64
C HIS A 106 -18.49 34.61 15.56
N TRP A 107 -17.76 33.71 16.23
CA TRP A 107 -17.96 33.43 17.66
C TRP A 107 -16.74 32.78 18.35
N SER A 108 -16.36 33.32 19.52
CA SER A 108 -15.55 32.73 20.59
C SER A 108 -16.22 33.13 21.90
N PRO A 109 -16.36 32.22 22.87
CA PRO A 109 -15.49 32.21 24.08
C PRO A 109 -15.16 30.75 24.52
N GLY A 110 -14.11 30.38 25.25
CA GLY A 110 -13.50 30.94 26.47
C GLY A 110 -13.81 30.00 27.66
N GLY A 111 -12.79 29.45 28.36
CA GLY A 111 -13.02 28.74 29.64
C GLY A 111 -11.94 27.76 30.10
N SER A 112 -11.09 28.22 31.01
CA SER A 112 -10.04 27.52 31.76
C SER A 112 -10.56 26.71 32.97
N GLY A 113 -9.83 25.67 33.41
CA GLY A 113 -9.97 25.09 34.75
C GLY A 113 -9.06 23.88 35.01
N SER A 114 -8.02 24.08 35.82
CA SER A 114 -7.14 23.04 36.39
C SER A 114 -7.68 22.53 37.74
N THR A 115 -7.41 21.28 38.13
CA THR A 115 -6.67 20.87 39.36
C THR A 115 -6.71 19.35 39.64
N GLU A 116 -5.51 18.80 39.89
CA GLU A 116 -5.06 17.76 40.85
C GLU A 116 -5.75 16.39 41.05
N GLY A 117 -4.91 15.34 41.13
CA GLY A 117 -5.23 13.95 41.57
C GLY A 117 -5.31 13.81 43.10
N PRO A 118 -5.22 12.59 43.73
CA PRO A 118 -4.29 11.50 43.37
C PRO A 118 -4.80 10.03 43.61
N SER A 119 -3.88 9.07 43.40
CA SER A 119 -3.75 7.74 44.05
C SER A 119 -4.36 6.48 43.40
N GLY A 120 -3.47 5.74 42.74
CA GLY A 120 -3.19 4.30 42.87
C GLY A 120 -4.34 3.26 42.98
N THR A 121 -4.38 2.33 42.02
CA THR A 121 -4.61 0.89 42.25
C THR A 121 -4.24 0.09 40.99
N ALA A 122 -3.93 -1.20 41.19
CA ALA A 122 -3.37 -2.16 40.24
C ALA A 122 -4.04 -2.15 38.85
N GLY A 123 -3.22 -2.17 37.81
CA GLY A 123 -3.65 -2.14 36.42
C GLY A 123 -4.50 -3.38 36.05
N PRO A 124 -5.67 -3.19 35.45
CA PRO A 124 -6.39 -4.31 34.85
C PRO A 124 -5.63 -4.79 33.62
N ALA A 125 -5.65 -6.11 33.40
CA ALA A 125 -5.23 -6.71 32.14
C ALA A 125 -5.89 -5.94 30.99
N GLY A 126 -5.04 -5.38 30.11
CA GLY A 126 -5.51 -4.60 28.97
C GLY A 126 -6.55 -5.40 28.17
N PRO A 127 -7.58 -4.73 27.62
CA PRO A 127 -8.61 -5.42 26.86
C PRO A 127 -7.95 -6.21 25.74
N ALA A 128 -8.32 -7.49 25.63
CA ALA A 128 -7.94 -8.33 24.49
C ALA A 128 -8.31 -7.56 23.21
N VAL A 129 -7.31 -7.19 22.43
CA VAL A 129 -7.50 -6.55 21.13
C VAL A 129 -8.29 -7.54 20.30
N GLN A 130 -9.56 -7.24 20.06
CA GLN A 130 -10.34 -8.01 19.09
C GLN A 130 -9.60 -7.92 17.75
N PRO A 131 -9.36 -9.06 17.07
CA PRO A 131 -8.74 -9.02 15.76
C PRO A 131 -9.63 -8.16 14.87
N GLY A 132 -9.06 -7.06 14.36
CA GLY A 132 -9.73 -6.23 13.37
C GLY A 132 -10.10 -7.05 12.13
N PRO A 133 -10.96 -6.52 11.25
CA PRO A 133 -11.23 -7.16 9.97
C PRO A 133 -9.90 -7.47 9.25
N PRO A 134 -9.83 -8.59 8.49
CA PRO A 134 -8.62 -8.92 7.74
C PRO A 134 -8.22 -7.75 6.84
N ALA A 135 -6.91 -7.49 6.77
CA ALA A 135 -6.40 -6.43 5.92
C ALA A 135 -6.84 -6.65 4.46
N PRO A 136 -7.13 -5.56 3.71
CA PRO A 136 -7.49 -5.68 2.30
C PRO A 136 -6.38 -6.39 1.52
N GLN A 137 -6.76 -7.35 0.68
CA GLN A 137 -5.85 -8.14 -0.15
C GLN A 137 -5.80 -7.57 -1.57
N PHE A 138 -4.61 -7.44 -2.15
CA PHE A 138 -4.44 -7.05 -3.55
C PHE A 138 -4.67 -8.28 -4.42
N ARG A 139 -5.55 -8.17 -5.42
CA ARG A 139 -5.92 -9.27 -6.31
C ARG A 139 -5.16 -9.21 -7.63
N LEU A 140 -4.80 -10.37 -8.17
CA LEU A 140 -4.19 -10.46 -9.52
C LEU A 140 -5.13 -9.97 -10.64
N SER A 141 -6.43 -10.20 -10.48
CA SER A 141 -7.47 -9.72 -11.40
C SER A 141 -7.64 -8.20 -11.40
N ARG A 142 -6.97 -7.49 -10.49
CA ARG A 142 -7.03 -6.03 -10.45
C ARG A 142 -6.38 -5.45 -11.69
N VAL A 143 -7.12 -4.56 -12.37
CA VAL A 143 -6.56 -3.72 -13.43
C VAL A 143 -5.54 -2.78 -12.82
N VAL A 144 -4.34 -2.76 -13.39
CA VAL A 144 -3.30 -1.82 -12.99
C VAL A 144 -3.07 -0.85 -14.13
N THR A 145 -3.21 0.44 -13.85
CA THR A 145 -2.90 1.48 -14.83
C THR A 145 -1.42 1.39 -15.19
N ARG A 146 -1.12 1.43 -16.49
CA ARG A 146 0.27 1.53 -16.98
C ARG A 146 0.90 2.80 -16.38
N PRO A 147 2.17 2.78 -15.94
CA PRO A 147 2.82 3.97 -15.41
C PRO A 147 2.66 5.16 -16.36
N GLY A 148 2.16 6.28 -15.83
CA GLY A 148 1.87 7.50 -16.59
C GLY A 148 3.14 8.04 -17.24
N GLY A 149 3.16 8.08 -18.57
CA GLY A 149 4.33 8.47 -19.38
C GLY A 149 4.37 7.79 -20.73
N PHE A 150 3.68 6.66 -20.89
CA PHE A 150 3.46 6.05 -22.19
C PHE A 150 2.23 6.66 -22.87
N SER A 151 2.44 7.68 -23.70
CA SER A 151 1.49 8.00 -24.76
C SER A 151 1.47 6.84 -25.76
N ALA A 152 0.70 5.80 -25.48
CA ALA A 152 0.42 4.74 -26.44
C ALA A 152 -0.96 4.98 -27.07
N PRO A 153 -1.09 4.90 -28.40
CA PRO A 153 -2.38 4.95 -29.08
C PRO A 153 -3.17 3.68 -28.70
N SER A 154 -4.36 3.84 -28.11
CA SER A 154 -5.42 2.81 -28.05
C SER A 154 -5.03 1.39 -27.57
N GLY A 155 -4.10 1.23 -26.62
CA GLY A 155 -3.62 -0.08 -26.15
C GLY A 155 -4.29 -0.54 -24.84
N GLY A 156 -4.79 -1.79 -24.82
CA GLY A 156 -5.62 -2.36 -23.76
C GLY A 156 -5.07 -2.34 -22.33
N TYR A 157 -5.99 -2.50 -21.37
CA TYR A 157 -5.72 -2.57 -19.93
C TYR A 157 -4.92 -3.83 -19.58
N LEU A 158 -3.94 -3.71 -18.68
CA LEU A 158 -3.20 -4.85 -18.11
C LEU A 158 -3.70 -5.12 -16.68
N THR A 159 -3.95 -6.37 -16.37
CA THR A 159 -4.16 -6.82 -14.99
C THR A 159 -2.82 -7.03 -14.27
N ALA A 160 -2.84 -7.16 -12.94
CA ALA A 160 -1.65 -7.55 -12.19
C ALA A 160 -1.20 -8.97 -12.57
N GLU A 161 -2.13 -9.83 -12.96
CA GLU A 161 -1.84 -11.13 -13.56
C GLU A 161 -1.06 -10.99 -14.87
N ASP A 162 -1.54 -10.20 -15.83
CA ASP A 162 -0.83 -9.95 -17.10
C ASP A 162 0.57 -9.39 -16.85
N LEU A 163 0.70 -8.52 -15.84
CA LEU A 163 1.95 -7.91 -15.46
C LEU A 163 2.96 -8.93 -14.93
N VAL A 164 2.52 -9.83 -14.04
CA VAL A 164 3.35 -10.87 -13.44
C VAL A 164 3.70 -11.95 -14.46
N THR A 165 2.74 -12.39 -15.26
CA THR A 165 2.94 -13.42 -16.30
C THR A 165 3.89 -12.93 -17.40
N SER A 166 3.83 -11.63 -17.75
CA SER A 166 4.75 -11.04 -18.73
C SER A 166 6.13 -10.68 -18.18
N PHE A 167 6.36 -10.79 -16.87
CA PHE A 167 7.62 -10.43 -16.26
C PHE A 167 8.71 -11.48 -16.53
N ASP A 168 9.80 -11.06 -17.13
CA ASP A 168 11.02 -11.84 -17.31
C ASP A 168 12.09 -11.33 -16.33
N PRO A 169 12.39 -12.05 -15.22
CA PRO A 169 13.29 -11.55 -14.19
C PRO A 169 14.68 -11.15 -14.71
N ALA A 170 15.26 -11.91 -15.64
CA ALA A 170 16.61 -11.59 -16.11
C ALA A 170 16.64 -10.47 -17.14
N LYS A 171 15.60 -10.37 -17.99
CA LYS A 171 15.49 -9.29 -18.98
C LYS A 171 15.05 -7.98 -18.32
N ASP A 172 14.02 -8.04 -17.50
CA ASP A 172 13.36 -6.86 -16.97
C ASP A 172 14.04 -6.34 -15.70
N ALA A 173 14.74 -7.18 -14.94
CA ALA A 173 15.30 -6.77 -13.65
C ALA A 173 16.77 -7.17 -13.45
N ASN A 174 17.42 -7.76 -14.45
CA ASN A 174 18.76 -8.36 -14.35
C ASN A 174 18.88 -9.42 -13.23
N LEU A 175 17.77 -10.01 -12.79
CA LEU A 175 17.73 -11.04 -11.76
C LEU A 175 18.14 -12.42 -12.31
N PRO A 176 18.39 -13.41 -11.45
CA PRO A 176 18.52 -14.80 -11.87
C PRO A 176 17.28 -15.27 -12.65
N GLN A 177 17.51 -16.06 -13.71
CA GLN A 177 16.42 -16.82 -14.31
C GLN A 177 16.04 -17.96 -13.37
N VAL A 178 14.74 -18.10 -13.14
CA VAL A 178 14.16 -19.13 -12.27
C VAL A 178 13.01 -19.76 -13.04
N THR A 179 12.97 -21.08 -13.13
CA THR A 179 11.82 -21.80 -13.71
C THR A 179 10.72 -21.94 -12.66
N HIS A 180 9.48 -22.27 -13.05
CA HIS A 180 8.42 -22.54 -12.06
C HIS A 180 8.79 -23.70 -11.13
N GLU A 181 9.40 -24.77 -11.67
CA GLU A 181 9.84 -25.92 -10.87
C GLU A 181 10.96 -25.56 -9.89
N ASP A 182 11.95 -24.78 -10.34
CA ASP A 182 13.04 -24.32 -9.48
C ASP A 182 12.53 -23.37 -8.38
N ALA A 183 11.51 -22.57 -8.67
CA ALA A 183 10.89 -21.70 -7.67
C ALA A 183 10.26 -22.52 -6.52
N THR A 184 9.50 -23.57 -6.85
CA THR A 184 8.93 -24.48 -5.84
C THR A 184 10.03 -25.16 -5.02
N LYS A 185 11.02 -25.76 -5.68
CA LYS A 185 12.15 -26.41 -5.00
C LYS A 185 12.91 -25.46 -4.08
N TYR A 186 13.10 -24.22 -4.53
CA TYR A 186 13.76 -23.19 -3.75
C TYR A 186 12.99 -22.84 -2.47
N LEU A 187 11.67 -22.63 -2.59
CA LEU A 187 10.83 -22.33 -1.43
C LEU A 187 10.83 -23.50 -0.43
N ASP A 188 10.72 -24.74 -0.91
CA ASP A 188 10.78 -25.93 -0.06
C ASP A 188 12.12 -26.03 0.69
N ALA A 189 13.22 -25.71 0.03
CA ALA A 189 14.56 -25.77 0.61
C ALA A 189 14.87 -24.61 1.58
N HIS A 190 14.32 -23.42 1.35
CA HIS A 190 14.75 -22.18 2.00
C HIS A 190 13.73 -21.47 2.89
N ARG A 191 12.47 -21.92 2.91
CA ARG A 191 11.46 -21.25 3.76
C ARG A 191 11.84 -21.29 5.24
N ALA A 192 12.43 -22.38 5.71
CA ALA A 192 12.78 -22.56 7.12
C ALA A 192 13.92 -21.65 7.61
N ASP A 193 14.88 -21.30 6.75
CA ASP A 193 16.02 -20.43 7.10
C ASP A 193 15.88 -18.98 6.61
N ARG A 194 14.85 -18.70 5.79
CA ARG A 194 14.49 -17.36 5.29
C ARG A 194 13.10 -16.95 5.77
N PRO A 195 12.97 -16.40 6.98
CA PRO A 195 11.65 -16.08 7.58
C PRO A 195 10.85 -15.02 6.82
N TRP A 196 11.48 -14.27 5.91
CA TRP A 196 10.77 -13.36 5.00
C TRP A 196 10.13 -14.10 3.81
N LEU A 197 10.23 -15.42 3.70
CA LEU A 197 9.50 -16.23 2.72
C LEU A 197 8.30 -16.96 3.34
N ASP A 198 8.08 -16.83 4.65
CA ASP A 198 7.01 -17.52 5.37
C ASP A 198 5.61 -17.20 4.81
N PHE A 199 5.42 -16.00 4.26
CA PHE A 199 4.15 -15.62 3.64
C PHE A 199 3.73 -16.53 2.47
N THR A 200 4.70 -17.22 1.84
CA THR A 200 4.44 -18.20 0.77
C THR A 200 3.85 -19.52 1.27
N ALA A 201 3.78 -19.75 2.59
CA ALA A 201 3.10 -20.91 3.18
C ALA A 201 1.65 -20.61 3.57
N ASN A 202 1.23 -19.34 3.56
CA ASN A 202 -0.13 -18.97 3.91
C ASN A 202 -1.05 -19.09 2.68
N PRO A 203 -2.24 -19.68 2.82
CA PRO A 203 -3.18 -19.79 1.73
C PRO A 203 -3.67 -18.39 1.31
N HIS A 204 -3.09 -17.87 0.24
CA HIS A 204 -3.61 -16.72 -0.50
C HIS A 204 -3.84 -17.19 -1.93
N PRO A 205 -5.07 -17.07 -2.47
CA PRO A 205 -5.43 -17.69 -3.74
C PRO A 205 -4.53 -17.23 -4.90
N ASP A 206 -4.03 -16.01 -4.83
CA ASP A 206 -3.15 -15.45 -5.86
C ASP A 206 -1.64 -15.73 -5.63
N LEU A 207 -1.22 -16.14 -4.42
CA LEU A 207 0.19 -16.41 -4.15
C LEU A 207 0.65 -17.76 -4.70
N ASP A 208 -0.28 -18.71 -4.83
CA ASP A 208 0.00 -20.03 -5.40
C ASP A 208 0.19 -19.98 -6.94
N HIS A 209 0.04 -18.80 -7.56
CA HIS A 209 0.27 -18.63 -8.99
C HIS A 209 1.75 -18.87 -9.34
N PRO A 210 2.08 -19.77 -10.28
CA PRO A 210 3.47 -20.14 -10.59
C PRO A 210 4.37 -18.96 -10.95
N ASP A 211 3.86 -17.97 -11.70
CA ASP A 211 4.63 -16.77 -12.05
C ASP A 211 4.88 -15.83 -10.88
N VAL A 212 3.98 -15.78 -9.88
CA VAL A 212 4.20 -15.02 -8.65
C VAL A 212 5.35 -15.63 -7.87
N LEU A 213 5.31 -16.95 -7.64
CA LEU A 213 6.37 -17.67 -6.93
C LEU A 213 7.71 -17.54 -7.66
N ARG A 214 7.71 -17.71 -8.99
CA ARG A 214 8.90 -17.53 -9.83
C ARG A 214 9.51 -16.15 -9.69
N ALA A 215 8.69 -15.10 -9.76
CA ALA A 215 9.16 -13.73 -9.64
C ALA A 215 9.70 -13.42 -8.23
N LEU A 216 9.00 -13.85 -7.18
CA LEU A 216 9.43 -13.67 -5.79
C LEU A 216 10.76 -14.40 -5.50
N VAL A 217 10.91 -15.64 -5.97
CA VAL A 217 12.18 -16.38 -5.82
C VAL A 217 13.31 -15.68 -6.59
N ALA A 218 13.06 -15.19 -7.80
CA ALA A 218 14.07 -14.45 -8.55
C ALA A 218 14.51 -13.17 -7.82
N ILE A 219 13.57 -12.45 -7.19
CA ILE A 219 13.87 -11.26 -6.37
C ILE A 219 14.69 -11.65 -5.13
N ASP A 220 14.36 -12.77 -4.47
CA ASP A 220 15.07 -13.26 -3.28
C ASP A 220 16.50 -13.75 -3.58
N GLN A 221 16.69 -14.36 -4.75
CA GLN A 221 18.02 -14.78 -5.24
C GLN A 221 18.84 -13.63 -5.83
N GLY A 222 18.21 -12.48 -6.10
CA GLY A 222 18.88 -11.27 -6.56
C GLY A 222 19.96 -10.79 -5.58
N GLY A 223 20.91 -9.98 -6.07
CA GLY A 223 21.92 -9.38 -5.21
C GLY A 223 21.33 -8.33 -4.24
N GLY A 224 20.12 -7.84 -4.54
CA GLY A 224 19.32 -6.97 -3.68
C GLY A 224 18.84 -7.61 -2.39
N HIS A 225 18.18 -6.80 -1.57
CA HIS A 225 17.57 -7.19 -0.29
C HIS A 225 16.11 -6.75 -0.24
N ALA A 226 15.45 -6.71 -1.40
CA ALA A 226 14.11 -6.15 -1.55
C ALA A 226 13.05 -6.99 -0.82
N LEU A 227 13.25 -8.29 -0.61
CA LEU A 227 12.34 -9.09 0.22
C LEU A 227 12.80 -9.16 1.69
N SER A 228 14.07 -9.47 1.91
CA SER A 228 14.61 -9.71 3.26
C SER A 228 14.59 -8.49 4.18
N ARG A 229 14.79 -7.27 3.67
CA ARG A 229 14.69 -6.04 4.47
C ARG A 229 13.26 -5.56 4.71
N HIS A 230 12.27 -6.23 4.13
CA HIS A 230 10.84 -5.87 4.22
C HIS A 230 9.97 -6.94 4.88
N GLU A 231 10.59 -7.89 5.58
CA GLU A 231 9.90 -8.87 6.46
C GLU A 231 8.86 -9.75 5.78
N GLY A 232 8.93 -9.86 4.46
CA GLY A 232 8.08 -10.78 3.71
C GLY A 232 6.61 -10.67 4.07
N PHE A 233 5.97 -9.51 3.84
CA PHE A 233 4.50 -9.31 3.81
C PHE A 233 3.68 -9.73 5.05
N ALA A 234 4.32 -10.35 6.04
CA ALA A 234 3.83 -10.72 7.34
C ALA A 234 4.27 -9.70 8.40
N ALA A 235 4.58 -8.47 7.96
CA ALA A 235 4.84 -7.35 8.83
C ALA A 235 3.54 -6.98 9.55
N SER A 236 3.20 -7.73 10.61
CA SER A 236 2.31 -7.22 11.64
C SER A 236 2.86 -5.87 12.10
N GLY A 237 1.98 -4.96 12.53
CA GLY A 237 2.40 -3.66 13.05
C GLY A 237 3.51 -3.77 14.11
N ASP A 238 3.52 -4.88 14.86
CA ASP A 238 4.51 -5.18 15.89
C ASP A 238 5.93 -5.33 15.33
N ARG A 239 6.11 -5.93 14.14
CA ARG A 239 7.44 -6.09 13.55
C ARG A 239 8.01 -4.76 13.05
N LEU A 240 7.19 -3.93 12.39
CA LEU A 240 7.59 -2.57 12.02
C LEU A 240 7.96 -1.75 13.28
N SER A 241 7.23 -1.91 14.37
CA SER A 241 7.55 -1.28 15.66
C SER A 241 8.92 -1.72 16.19
N LEU A 242 9.23 -3.02 16.16
CA LEU A 242 10.56 -3.52 16.59
C LEU A 242 11.71 -2.97 15.74
N ARG A 243 11.50 -2.80 14.43
CA ARG A 243 12.49 -2.18 13.54
C ARG A 243 12.79 -0.73 13.95
N VAL A 244 11.77 0.02 14.37
CA VAL A 244 11.94 1.44 14.73
C VAL A 244 12.34 1.62 16.19
N ALA A 245 11.61 1.05 17.14
CA ALA A 245 11.88 1.17 18.57
C ALA A 245 13.19 0.48 18.94
N ALA A 246 13.45 -0.69 18.37
CA ALA A 246 14.50 -1.57 18.85
C ALA A 246 15.67 -1.74 17.84
N LEU A 247 15.55 -1.21 16.61
CA LEU A 247 16.54 -1.37 15.54
C LEU A 247 16.75 -2.83 15.12
N GLU A 248 15.74 -3.69 15.25
CA GLU A 248 15.85 -5.05 14.74
C GLU A 248 15.97 -5.05 13.21
N ASP A 249 16.99 -5.73 12.67
CA ASP A 249 17.08 -5.98 11.23
C ASP A 249 16.32 -7.25 10.90
N PRO A 250 15.27 -7.20 10.08
CA PRO A 250 14.52 -8.39 9.73
C PRO A 250 15.28 -9.45 8.96
N ALA A 251 16.29 -9.03 8.20
CA ALA A 251 17.13 -9.95 7.47
C ALA A 251 18.13 -10.69 8.38
N GLN A 252 18.26 -10.30 9.65
CA GLN A 252 19.18 -10.92 10.59
C GLN A 252 18.56 -12.21 11.13
N THR A 253 18.93 -13.37 10.58
CA THR A 253 18.33 -14.67 10.95
C THR A 253 18.67 -15.13 12.37
N ASP A 254 19.81 -14.68 12.92
CA ASP A 254 20.21 -14.96 14.31
C ASP A 254 19.40 -14.10 15.30
N PRO A 255 18.53 -14.69 16.14
CA PRO A 255 17.67 -13.94 17.06
C PRO A 255 18.45 -13.08 18.06
N ALA A 256 19.63 -13.52 18.51
CA ALA A 256 20.45 -12.76 19.44
C ALA A 256 21.06 -11.53 18.76
N LYS A 257 21.58 -11.68 17.54
CA LYS A 257 22.08 -10.54 16.74
C LYS A 257 20.96 -9.58 16.35
N ARG A 258 19.78 -10.11 16.01
CA ARG A 258 18.59 -9.30 15.67
C ARG A 258 18.17 -8.44 16.86
N ARG A 259 18.04 -9.05 18.05
CA ARG A 259 17.76 -8.32 19.31
C ARG A 259 18.88 -7.36 19.72
N ALA A 260 20.12 -7.60 19.31
CA ALA A 260 21.21 -6.64 19.48
C ALA A 260 21.19 -5.50 18.44
N GLY A 261 20.24 -5.52 17.50
CA GLY A 261 20.11 -4.55 16.41
C GLY A 261 21.26 -4.61 15.41
N VAL A 262 21.90 -5.77 15.24
CA VAL A 262 23.02 -5.97 14.30
C VAL A 262 22.45 -6.12 12.88
N ASP A 263 22.93 -5.29 11.95
CA ASP A 263 22.53 -5.34 10.55
C ASP A 263 22.99 -6.66 9.90
N ALA A 264 22.11 -7.28 9.12
CA ALA A 264 22.38 -8.58 8.50
C ALA A 264 23.45 -8.52 7.40
N PHE A 265 23.66 -7.34 6.81
CA PHE A 265 24.48 -7.18 5.61
C PHE A 265 25.70 -6.30 5.81
N LYS A 266 25.83 -5.62 6.96
CA LYS A 266 27.02 -4.84 7.28
C LYS A 266 28.06 -5.73 7.96
N ALA A 267 29.27 -5.74 7.42
CA ALA A 267 30.42 -6.31 8.11
C ALA A 267 30.68 -5.57 9.44
N GLY A 268 31.03 -6.31 10.50
CA GLY A 268 31.59 -5.72 11.73
C GLY A 268 30.61 -5.33 12.84
N ARG A 269 29.58 -6.13 13.14
CA ARG A 269 28.58 -5.87 14.23
C ARG A 269 27.95 -4.46 14.16
N LEU A 270 27.93 -3.86 12.97
CA LEU A 270 27.38 -2.53 12.79
C LEU A 270 25.87 -2.57 12.96
N SER A 271 25.32 -1.60 13.70
CA SER A 271 23.90 -1.54 13.96
C SER A 271 23.10 -1.29 12.67
N HIS A 272 21.94 -1.92 12.61
CA HIS A 272 20.89 -1.57 11.68
C HIS A 272 20.45 -0.13 11.93
N VAL A 273 20.21 0.62 10.86
CA VAL A 273 19.82 2.02 10.95
C VAL A 273 18.48 2.19 10.27
N CYS A 274 17.41 1.77 10.95
CA CYS A 274 16.09 2.37 10.70
C CYS A 274 16.11 3.75 11.37
N GLN A 275 16.00 4.82 10.59
CA GLN A 275 16.11 6.17 11.12
C GLN A 275 14.99 6.44 12.13
N THR A 276 13.81 6.75 11.63
CA THR A 276 12.66 7.23 12.41
C THR A 276 11.35 6.65 11.96
N ARG A 277 11.34 5.98 10.82
CA ARG A 277 10.18 5.32 10.26
C ARG A 277 10.60 3.94 9.77
N ALA A 278 9.67 2.99 9.84
CA ALA A 278 9.72 1.76 9.09
C ALA A 278 8.40 1.66 8.33
N THR A 279 8.51 1.52 7.02
CA THR A 279 7.38 1.50 6.09
C THR A 279 7.53 0.28 5.18
N ALA A 280 6.41 -0.23 4.70
CA ALA A 280 6.37 -1.37 3.81
C ALA A 280 5.12 -1.32 2.93
N ILE A 281 5.21 -1.94 1.75
CA ILE A 281 4.03 -2.45 1.04
C ILE A 281 3.76 -3.82 1.66
N THR A 282 2.66 -3.95 2.39
CA THR A 282 2.38 -5.11 3.25
C THR A 282 1.75 -6.28 2.51
N ASP A 283 1.17 -6.04 1.34
CA ASP A 283 0.60 -7.10 0.52
C ASP A 283 1.64 -7.63 -0.49
N PRO A 284 1.83 -8.96 -0.59
CA PRO A 284 2.84 -9.56 -1.45
C PRO A 284 2.61 -9.30 -2.94
N ILE A 285 1.34 -9.35 -3.38
CA ILE A 285 0.97 -9.13 -4.77
C ILE A 285 1.10 -7.64 -5.10
N ALA A 286 0.69 -6.75 -4.19
CA ALA A 286 0.91 -5.32 -4.33
C ALA A 286 2.41 -5.01 -4.45
N PHE A 287 3.25 -5.55 -3.56
CA PHE A 287 4.69 -5.33 -3.65
C PHE A 287 5.27 -5.83 -4.97
N LEU A 288 4.90 -7.05 -5.40
CA LEU A 288 5.38 -7.60 -6.66
C LEU A 288 4.94 -6.73 -7.84
N THR A 289 3.69 -6.26 -7.82
CA THR A 289 3.16 -5.32 -8.82
C THR A 289 3.97 -4.02 -8.84
N ALA A 290 4.22 -3.41 -7.69
CA ALA A 290 5.04 -2.19 -7.58
C ALA A 290 6.47 -2.42 -8.06
N TYR A 291 7.07 -3.57 -7.71
CA TYR A 291 8.41 -3.95 -8.16
C TYR A 291 8.46 -4.04 -9.68
N ILE A 292 7.54 -4.78 -10.30
CA ILE A 292 7.52 -4.97 -11.75
C ILE A 292 7.23 -3.64 -12.46
N HIS A 293 6.28 -2.84 -11.98
CA HIS A 293 6.04 -1.50 -12.51
C HIS A 293 7.27 -0.59 -12.40
N ALA A 294 7.98 -0.63 -11.27
CA ALA A 294 9.23 0.09 -11.12
C ALA A 294 10.25 -0.32 -12.20
N THR A 295 10.42 -1.62 -12.50
CA THR A 295 11.36 -2.06 -13.56
C THR A 295 11.02 -1.56 -14.97
N LYS A 296 9.76 -1.19 -15.20
CA LYS A 296 9.23 -0.68 -16.47
C LYS A 296 9.22 0.85 -16.52
N HIS A 297 9.45 1.54 -15.41
CA HIS A 297 9.51 3.00 -15.37
C HIS A 297 10.75 3.51 -16.12
N PRO A 298 10.65 4.54 -17.00
CA PRO A 298 11.76 5.01 -17.82
C PRO A 298 13.05 5.32 -17.04
N ASP A 299 12.95 6.00 -15.90
CA ASP A 299 14.12 6.37 -15.10
C ASP A 299 14.82 5.17 -14.47
N VAL A 300 14.04 4.19 -14.00
CA VAL A 300 14.58 2.95 -13.42
C VAL A 300 15.18 2.09 -14.54
N ARG A 301 14.47 1.96 -15.66
CA ARG A 301 14.90 1.21 -16.85
C ARG A 301 16.22 1.73 -17.39
N ALA A 302 16.37 3.05 -17.51
CA ALA A 302 17.60 3.69 -17.95
C ALA A 302 18.81 3.28 -17.08
N ILE A 303 18.63 3.18 -15.76
CA ILE A 303 19.69 2.75 -14.83
C ILE A 303 19.95 1.24 -14.96
N LEU A 304 18.89 0.43 -15.06
CA LEU A 304 19.02 -1.02 -15.23
C LEU A 304 19.75 -1.39 -16.53
N ASP A 305 19.58 -0.60 -17.59
CA ASP A 305 20.21 -0.82 -18.90
C ASP A 305 21.64 -0.27 -18.99
N SER A 306 21.90 0.90 -18.39
CA SER A 306 23.22 1.55 -18.42
C SER A 306 24.20 1.02 -17.36
N GLY A 307 23.69 0.35 -16.33
CA GLY A 307 24.48 -0.13 -15.20
C GLY A 307 24.59 0.90 -14.06
N VAL A 308 25.16 0.47 -12.94
CA VAL A 308 25.43 1.35 -11.78
C VAL A 308 26.94 1.49 -11.61
N VAL A 309 27.41 2.75 -11.51
CA VAL A 309 28.80 3.05 -11.17
C VAL A 309 29.12 2.52 -9.77
N ARG A 310 30.18 1.74 -9.63
CA ARG A 310 30.56 1.17 -8.33
C ARG A 310 30.78 2.28 -7.29
N GLY A 311 30.13 2.13 -6.14
CA GLY A 311 30.20 3.11 -5.05
C GLY A 311 29.10 4.17 -5.08
N THR A 312 28.35 4.30 -6.18
CA THR A 312 27.14 5.11 -6.20
C THR A 312 25.93 4.30 -5.73
N ARG A 313 24.88 5.02 -5.34
CA ARG A 313 23.58 4.45 -4.98
C ARG A 313 22.53 5.35 -5.62
N PRO A 314 22.20 5.15 -6.91
CA PRO A 314 21.17 5.93 -7.56
C PRO A 314 19.80 5.56 -7.02
N TRP A 315 18.98 6.57 -6.73
CA TRP A 315 17.64 6.42 -6.17
C TRP A 315 16.66 7.05 -7.16
N VAL A 316 15.53 6.38 -7.37
CA VAL A 316 14.39 6.92 -8.10
C VAL A 316 13.22 6.99 -7.13
N VAL A 317 12.47 8.09 -7.17
CA VAL A 317 11.30 8.32 -6.31
C VAL A 317 10.10 8.40 -7.22
N LEU A 318 9.13 7.50 -7.02
CA LEU A 318 7.91 7.42 -7.84
C LEU A 318 6.68 7.46 -6.94
N PRO A 319 5.61 8.17 -7.29
CA PRO A 319 4.36 8.13 -6.56
C PRO A 319 3.85 6.69 -6.37
N VAL A 320 3.30 6.37 -5.19
CA VAL A 320 2.56 5.11 -4.97
C VAL A 320 1.45 4.96 -6.01
N LEU A 321 0.83 6.07 -6.41
CA LEU A 321 -0.18 6.14 -7.48
C LEU A 321 0.33 5.55 -8.80
N ASP A 322 1.57 5.84 -9.18
CA ASP A 322 2.13 5.41 -10.47
C ASP A 322 2.46 3.92 -10.50
N LEU A 323 2.72 3.33 -9.32
CA LEU A 323 3.08 1.93 -9.18
C LEU A 323 1.87 1.03 -8.88
N LEU A 324 0.90 1.50 -8.11
CA LEU A 324 -0.19 0.69 -7.56
C LEU A 324 -1.60 1.22 -7.85
N GLY A 325 -1.71 2.35 -8.56
CA GLY A 325 -2.97 3.04 -8.84
C GLY A 325 -3.52 3.82 -7.63
N ALA A 326 -4.70 4.44 -7.82
CA ALA A 326 -5.29 5.40 -6.87
C ALA A 326 -5.41 4.87 -5.43
N ASN A 327 -5.75 3.60 -5.28
CA ASN A 327 -5.95 2.96 -3.98
C ASN A 327 -4.71 2.17 -3.51
N GLY A 328 -3.54 2.40 -4.12
CA GLY A 328 -2.30 1.69 -3.78
C GLY A 328 -1.81 1.93 -2.35
N HIS A 329 -2.08 3.13 -1.82
CA HIS A 329 -1.71 3.54 -0.47
C HIS A 329 -2.34 2.64 0.62
N ARG A 330 -3.47 1.97 0.34
CA ARG A 330 -4.16 1.07 1.29
C ARG A 330 -3.37 -0.22 1.58
N PHE A 331 -2.40 -0.56 0.73
CA PHE A 331 -1.48 -1.68 0.93
C PHE A 331 -0.16 -1.24 1.55
N CYS A 332 -0.05 0.02 1.95
CA CYS A 332 1.12 0.57 2.62
C CYS A 332 0.85 0.62 4.12
N ALA A 333 1.86 0.29 4.92
CA ALA A 333 1.82 0.47 6.36
C ALA A 333 3.15 1.02 6.86
N GLY A 334 3.11 1.65 8.03
CA GLY A 334 4.32 2.11 8.68
C GLY A 334 4.09 2.55 10.10
N VAL A 335 5.21 2.66 10.79
CA VAL A 335 5.29 3.20 12.14
C VAL A 335 6.40 4.23 12.18
N GLN A 336 6.28 5.18 13.09
CA GLN A 336 7.28 6.19 13.35
C GLN A 336 7.68 6.21 14.82
N LEU A 337 8.93 6.58 15.08
CA LEU A 337 9.44 6.79 16.44
C LEU A 337 8.71 7.98 17.05
N GLU A 338 8.15 7.81 18.24
CA GLU A 338 7.54 8.94 18.93
C GLU A 338 8.62 9.94 19.37
N SER A 339 8.32 11.22 19.18
CA SER A 339 9.22 12.30 19.59
C SER A 339 9.22 12.47 21.10
N ASP A 340 10.37 12.76 21.68
CA ASP A 340 10.49 13.09 23.10
C ASP A 340 10.28 14.58 23.28
N ASN A 341 9.12 14.97 23.83
CA ASN A 341 8.73 16.38 23.97
C ASN A 341 8.80 17.16 22.63
N GLY A 342 8.42 16.50 21.53
CA GLY A 342 8.53 17.08 20.18
C GLY A 342 9.92 16.99 19.55
N ASP A 343 10.93 16.47 20.25
CA ASP A 343 12.30 16.33 19.73
C ASP A 343 12.61 14.88 19.30
N LEU A 344 12.65 14.68 17.98
CA LEU A 344 12.98 13.40 17.36
C LEU A 344 14.47 13.04 17.49
N LYS A 345 15.36 14.03 17.58
CA LYS A 345 16.80 13.80 17.79
C LYS A 345 17.04 13.27 19.21
N LEU A 346 16.32 13.80 20.20
CA LEU A 346 16.35 13.30 21.57
C LEU A 346 15.83 11.85 21.64
N ALA A 347 14.71 11.55 21.00
CA ALA A 347 14.15 10.20 20.92
C ALA A 347 15.14 9.19 20.30
N ARG A 348 15.79 9.56 19.19
CA ARG A 348 16.85 8.74 18.56
C ARG A 348 18.01 8.47 19.54
N ALA A 349 18.47 9.49 20.25
CA ALA A 349 19.57 9.35 21.21
C ALA A 349 19.18 8.47 22.40
N ARG A 350 17.95 8.59 22.91
CA ARG A 350 17.42 7.73 23.98
C ARG A 350 17.32 6.28 23.53
N ARG A 351 16.77 6.02 22.35
CA ARG A 351 16.73 4.68 21.75
C ARG A 351 18.10 4.02 21.71
N VAL A 352 19.14 4.73 21.27
CA VAL A 352 20.50 4.19 21.24
C VAL A 352 21.01 3.86 22.64
N ARG A 353 20.72 4.70 23.66
CA ARG A 353 21.09 4.42 25.05
C ARG A 353 20.35 3.20 25.59
N TRP A 354 19.04 3.07 25.32
CA TRP A 354 18.21 1.95 25.73
C TRP A 354 18.66 0.62 25.12
N ILE A 355 19.06 0.61 23.85
CA ILE A 355 19.64 -0.60 23.22
C ILE A 355 20.97 -0.95 23.87
N LYS A 356 21.83 0.04 24.13
CA LYS A 356 23.15 -0.16 24.76
C LYS A 356 23.07 -0.62 26.22
N SER A 357 22.01 -0.29 26.95
CA SER A 357 21.78 -0.79 28.31
C SER A 357 21.32 -2.25 28.37
N GLY A 358 21.17 -2.92 27.21
CA GLY A 358 20.95 -4.37 27.13
C GLY A 358 19.52 -4.80 26.84
N ARG A 359 18.60 -3.87 26.51
CA ARG A 359 17.13 -4.11 26.49
C ARG A 359 16.68 -4.69 27.86
N PRO A 360 15.39 -4.95 28.17
CA PRO A 360 15.04 -5.30 29.55
C PRO A 360 15.48 -6.73 29.87
N ALA A 361 16.73 -6.89 30.29
CA ALA A 361 17.13 -7.83 31.32
C ALA A 361 16.99 -7.11 32.68
N GLY A 362 15.78 -6.69 33.03
CA GLY A 362 15.41 -6.18 34.36
C GLY A 362 15.96 -4.81 34.82
N ASP A 363 17.12 -4.36 34.32
CA ASP A 363 17.90 -3.29 34.98
C ASP A 363 18.03 -1.96 34.19
N SER A 364 17.37 -1.82 33.03
CA SER A 364 17.42 -0.55 32.29
C SER A 364 16.52 0.50 32.95
N THR A 365 17.13 1.52 33.55
CA THR A 365 16.42 2.72 34.05
C THR A 365 15.95 3.65 32.92
N GLN A 366 16.34 3.39 31.67
CA GLN A 366 15.88 4.15 30.51
C GLN A 366 14.51 3.64 30.06
N PRO A 367 13.53 4.52 29.78
CA PRO A 367 12.24 4.10 29.26
C PRO A 367 12.37 3.52 27.86
N GLU A 368 11.56 2.52 27.57
CA GLU A 368 11.49 1.88 26.27
C GLU A 368 11.04 2.87 25.18
N PRO A 369 11.70 2.91 24.02
CA PRO A 369 11.26 3.72 22.89
C PRO A 369 9.89 3.28 22.39
N THR A 370 8.97 4.22 22.23
CA THR A 370 7.63 3.98 21.70
C THR A 370 7.53 4.36 20.23
N THR A 371 6.54 3.78 19.55
CA THR A 371 6.26 4.06 18.14
C THR A 371 4.77 4.27 17.95
N SER A 372 4.43 5.23 17.10
CA SER A 372 3.05 5.45 16.66
C SER A 372 2.87 4.92 15.25
N ARG A 373 1.67 4.40 14.92
CA ARG A 373 1.32 4.10 13.53
C ARG A 373 1.31 5.37 12.70
N ILE A 374 1.72 5.25 11.45
CA ILE A 374 1.45 6.25 10.42
C ILE A 374 -0.01 6.05 10.00
N PRO A 375 -0.86 7.09 10.08
CA PRO A 375 -2.29 6.95 9.86
C PRO A 375 -2.67 6.76 8.39
N ASP A 376 -1.89 7.34 7.46
CA ASP A 376 -2.23 7.36 6.04
C ASP A 376 -0.96 7.45 5.17
N PHE A 377 -1.06 6.89 3.97
CA PHE A 377 -0.06 6.89 2.90
C PHE A 377 -0.60 7.52 1.61
N SER A 378 -1.74 8.21 1.66
CA SER A 378 -2.26 8.98 0.53
C SER A 378 -1.24 10.04 0.11
N GLY A 379 -0.83 10.01 -1.16
CA GLY A 379 0.22 10.89 -1.68
C GLY A 379 1.65 10.47 -1.34
N ALA A 380 1.85 9.28 -0.75
CA ALA A 380 3.18 8.75 -0.49
C ALA A 380 3.92 8.40 -1.80
N ASP A 381 5.24 8.40 -1.71
CA ASP A 381 6.15 7.95 -2.77
C ASP A 381 6.73 6.58 -2.44
N VAL A 382 7.25 5.90 -3.46
CA VAL A 382 8.10 4.72 -3.35
C VAL A 382 9.51 5.11 -3.75
N VAL A 383 10.42 4.97 -2.80
CA VAL A 383 11.86 5.14 -3.00
C VAL A 383 12.43 3.81 -3.49
N ILE A 384 12.99 3.82 -4.69
CA ILE A 384 13.61 2.66 -5.35
C ILE A 384 15.13 2.88 -5.34
N ALA A 385 15.83 2.10 -4.53
CA ALA A 385 17.28 2.14 -4.47
C ALA A 385 17.86 1.10 -5.43
N LEU A 386 18.72 1.54 -6.35
CA LEU A 386 19.41 0.67 -7.29
C LEU A 386 20.88 0.48 -6.89
N GLY A 387 21.48 -0.60 -7.36
CA GLY A 387 22.87 -0.92 -7.07
C GLY A 387 23.40 -2.06 -7.92
N VAL A 388 24.67 -2.41 -7.67
CA VAL A 388 25.32 -3.53 -8.35
C VAL A 388 24.83 -4.85 -7.75
N GLY A 389 24.32 -5.71 -8.61
CA GLY A 389 23.88 -7.06 -8.35
C GLY A 389 25.01 -8.09 -8.32
N ALA A 390 24.66 -9.36 -8.06
CA ALA A 390 25.64 -10.44 -7.91
C ALA A 390 26.47 -10.68 -9.19
N LYS A 391 25.91 -10.39 -10.36
CA LYS A 391 26.56 -10.55 -11.66
C LYS A 391 27.18 -9.25 -12.21
N GLY A 392 27.36 -8.23 -11.36
CA GLY A 392 27.90 -6.93 -11.78
C GLY A 392 26.94 -6.03 -12.55
N LYS A 393 25.69 -6.49 -12.79
CA LYS A 393 24.64 -5.72 -13.45
C LYS A 393 23.90 -4.83 -12.46
N ALA A 394 23.19 -3.81 -12.95
CA ALA A 394 22.30 -3.01 -12.14
C ALA A 394 21.05 -3.80 -11.75
N GLU A 395 20.67 -3.75 -10.47
CA GLU A 395 19.47 -4.39 -9.92
C GLU A 395 18.78 -3.43 -8.94
N ILE A 396 17.46 -3.59 -8.75
CA ILE A 396 16.75 -2.95 -7.64
C ILE A 396 17.23 -3.62 -6.34
N ARG A 397 17.88 -2.84 -5.47
CA ARG A 397 18.41 -3.32 -4.18
C ARG A 397 17.33 -3.36 -3.12
N THR A 398 16.43 -2.39 -3.13
CA THR A 398 15.28 -2.31 -2.23
C THR A 398 14.30 -1.27 -2.77
N LEU A 399 13.02 -1.40 -2.40
CA LEU A 399 12.01 -0.39 -2.59
C LEU A 399 11.20 -0.20 -1.32
N TYR A 400 10.86 1.03 -0.94
CA TYR A 400 10.08 1.27 0.28
C TYR A 400 9.26 2.55 0.15
N VAL A 401 8.19 2.65 0.94
CA VAL A 401 7.27 3.79 0.89
C VAL A 401 7.81 4.94 1.74
N ASP A 402 7.73 6.18 1.28
CA ASP A 402 8.13 7.39 2.00
C ASP A 402 7.02 8.46 1.97
N LEU A 403 6.97 9.30 3.00
CA LEU A 403 5.90 10.30 3.25
C LEU A 403 6.44 11.72 3.29
#